data_AF-A0A950Z1M3-F1
#
_entry.id   AF-A0A950Z1M3-F1
#
_cell.length_a   1.000
_cell.length_b   1.000
_cell.length_c   1.000
_cell.angle_alpha   90.00
_cell.angle_beta   90.00
_cell.angle_gamma   90.00
#
_symmetry.space_group_name_H-M   'P 1'
#
loop_
_entity.id
_entity.type
_entity.pdbx_description
1 polymer ?
#
loop_
_entity_poly.entity_id
_entity_poly.type
_entity_poly.pdbx_seq_one_letter_code
_entity_poly.pdbx_strand_id
1 'polypeptide(L)' 'MNTEIDHLGIAVRALDESLTFYRDLLGMPVSNREHVAAENVNVAMLPCGVAPGSPRIE' A
#
# COMPACT_ATOMS: atom_id res chain seq x y z
N MET A 1 0.36 -6.84 26.30
CA MET A 1 1.09 -6.40 25.08
C MET A 1 0.08 -6.41 23.95
N ASN A 2 -0.10 -5.28 23.27
CA ASN A 2 -0.97 -5.19 22.09
C ASN A 2 -0.06 -5.23 20.86
N THR A 3 -0.23 -6.22 20.00
CA THR A 3 0.47 -6.30 18.71
C THR A 3 -0.44 -5.68 17.66
N GLU A 4 0.02 -4.62 17.02
CA GLU A 4 -0.69 -3.97 15.93
C GLU A 4 -0.04 -4.29 14.59
N ILE A 5 -0.86 -4.39 13.56
CA ILE A 5 -0.38 -4.58 12.19
C ILE A 5 0.09 -3.22 11.67
N ASP A 6 1.34 -3.13 11.25
CA ASP A 6 1.88 -1.90 10.65
C ASP A 6 1.45 -1.78 9.16
N HIS A 7 1.59 -2.85 8.39
CA HIS A 7 1.18 -2.89 6.99
C HIS A 7 0.84 -4.31 6.51
N LEU A 8 0.18 -4.37 5.35
CA LEU A 8 -0.09 -5.58 4.59
C LEU A 8 0.52 -5.44 3.19
N GLY A 9 1.56 -6.24 2.90
CA GLY A 9 2.14 -6.32 1.56
C GLY A 9 1.28 -7.15 0.61
N ILE A 10 0.99 -6.64 -0.60
CA ILE A 10 0.23 -7.37 -1.62
C ILE A 10 1.04 -7.44 -2.92
N ALA A 11 1.58 -8.62 -3.21
CA ALA A 11 2.27 -8.87 -4.47
C ALA A 11 1.29 -8.88 -5.65
N VAL A 12 1.54 -8.01 -6.63
CA VAL A 12 0.72 -7.87 -7.84
C VAL A 12 1.55 -8.06 -9.11
N ARG A 13 0.90 -8.46 -10.20
CA ARG A 13 1.59 -8.65 -11.50
C ARG A 13 2.00 -7.32 -12.14
N ALA A 14 1.18 -6.29 -11.98
CA ALA A 14 1.42 -4.95 -12.51
C ALA A 14 0.84 -3.91 -11.53
N LEU A 15 1.71 -3.01 -11.05
CA LEU A 15 1.36 -2.05 -10.00
C LEU A 15 0.31 -1.04 -10.49
N ASP A 16 0.52 -0.43 -11.65
CA ASP A 16 -0.40 0.58 -12.20
C ASP A 16 -1.80 0.00 -12.49
N GLU A 17 -1.87 -1.21 -13.02
CA GLU A 17 -3.15 -1.89 -13.29
C GLU A 17 -3.89 -2.16 -11.98
N SER A 18 -3.18 -2.68 -10.97
CA SER A 18 -3.76 -3.03 -9.67
C SER A 18 -4.25 -1.80 -8.91
N LEU A 19 -3.55 -0.66 -9.05
CA LEU A 19 -4.01 0.60 -8.46
C LEU A 19 -5.36 1.06 -8.99
N THR A 20 -5.77 0.68 -10.19
CA THR A 20 -7.12 1.00 -10.69
C THR A 20 -8.19 0.45 -9.74
N PHE A 21 -7.98 -0.76 -9.19
CA PHE A 21 -8.88 -1.34 -8.20
C PHE A 21 -8.85 -0.58 -6.87
N TYR A 22 -7.68 -0.43 -6.27
CA TYR A 22 -7.60 0.18 -4.94
C TYR A 22 -7.90 1.68 -4.95
N ARG A 23 -7.36 2.43 -5.91
CA ARG A 23 -7.54 3.88 -6.01
C ARG A 23 -8.89 4.26 -6.59
N ASP A 24 -9.28 3.69 -7.73
CA ASP A 24 -10.42 4.20 -8.50
C ASP A 24 -11.74 3.53 -8.09
N LEU A 25 -11.71 2.24 -7.74
CA LEU A 25 -12.91 1.50 -7.32
C LEU A 25 -13.14 1.56 -5.81
N LEU A 26 -12.09 1.41 -5.00
CA LEU A 26 -12.21 1.43 -3.53
C LEU A 26 -11.94 2.81 -2.91
N GLY A 27 -11.47 3.79 -3.70
CA GLY A 27 -11.20 5.14 -3.21
C GLY A 27 -10.01 5.23 -2.25
N MET A 28 -9.11 4.24 -2.25
CA MET A 28 -7.91 4.25 -1.42
C MET A 28 -6.80 5.06 -2.12
N PRO A 29 -6.47 6.26 -1.64
CA PRO A 29 -5.50 7.10 -2.32
C PRO A 29 -4.10 6.48 -2.24
N VAL A 30 -3.27 6.75 -3.23
CA VAL A 30 -1.83 6.44 -3.16
C VAL A 30 -1.16 7.55 -2.37
N SER A 31 -0.58 7.23 -1.21
CA SER A 31 0.14 8.20 -0.38
C SER A 31 1.59 8.38 -0.83
N ASN A 32 2.25 7.30 -1.24
CA ASN A 32 3.62 7.34 -1.71
C ASN A 32 3.91 6.22 -2.73
N ARG A 33 4.96 6.40 -3.53
CA ARG A 33 5.52 5.37 -4.42
C ARG A 33 7.02 5.30 -4.24
N GLU A 34 7.54 4.08 -4.20
CA GLU A 34 8.97 3.86 -3.97
C GLU A 34 9.51 2.76 -4.88
N HIS A 35 10.72 2.96 -5.38
CA HIS A 35 11.49 1.92 -6.06
C HIS A 35 12.59 1.44 -5.12
N VAL A 36 12.45 0.20 -4.63
CA VAL A 36 13.41 -0.41 -3.70
C VAL A 36 14.37 -1.28 -4.48
N ALA A 37 15.45 -0.69 -4.97
CA ALA A 37 16.41 -1.35 -5.86
C ALA A 37 17.07 -2.60 -5.23
N ALA A 38 17.32 -2.57 -3.91
CA ALA A 38 17.91 -3.69 -3.18
C ALA A 38 17.03 -4.96 -3.22
N GLU A 39 15.71 -4.77 -3.33
CA GLU A 39 14.72 -5.84 -3.37
C GLU A 39 14.14 -6.04 -4.78
N ASN A 40 14.53 -5.20 -5.75
CA ASN A 40 14.05 -5.19 -7.12
C ASN A 40 12.50 -5.09 -7.22
N VAL A 41 11.89 -4.27 -6.36
CA VAL A 41 10.44 -4.05 -6.31
C VAL A 41 10.06 -2.59 -6.49
N ASN A 42 8.85 -2.38 -7.00
CA ASN A 42 8.17 -1.08 -7.00
C ASN A 42 6.95 -1.19 -6.09
N VAL A 43 6.79 -0.25 -5.18
CA VAL A 43 5.80 -0.28 -4.11
C VAL A 43 4.92 0.96 -4.20
N ALA A 44 3.63 0.82 -3.93
CA ALA A 44 2.73 1.95 -3.73
C ALA A 44 2.09 1.81 -2.37
N MET A 45 2.25 2.81 -1.51
CA MET A 45 1.66 2.80 -0.18
C MET A 45 0.24 3.39 -0.24
N LEU A 46 -0.73 2.70 0.36
CA LEU A 46 -2.12 3.11 0.46
C LEU A 46 -2.52 3.12 1.94
N PRO A 47 -2.94 4.27 2.51
CA PRO A 47 -3.37 4.34 3.89
C PRO A 47 -4.67 3.55 4.07
N CYS A 48 -4.75 2.75 5.13
CA CYS A 48 -5.93 1.97 5.49
C CYS A 48 -6.41 2.41 6.88
N GLY A 49 -7.08 3.56 6.94
CA GLY A 49 -7.65 4.12 8.16
C GLY A 49 -7.55 5.65 8.21
N VAL A 50 -8.13 6.24 9.26
CA VAL A 50 -8.22 7.70 9.45
C VAL A 50 -7.47 8.22 10.68
N ALA A 51 -6.91 7.32 11.50
CA ALA A 51 -6.20 7.67 12.73
C ALA A 51 -4.67 7.69 12.53
N PRO A 52 -3.92 8.49 13.29
CA PRO A 52 -2.45 8.38 13.33
C PRO A 52 -2.03 6.95 13.71
N GLY A 53 -1.11 6.37 12.93
CA GLY A 53 -0.67 4.98 13.13
C GLY A 53 -1.60 3.92 12.55
N SER A 54 -2.60 4.31 11.76
CA SER A 54 -3.43 3.33 11.03
C SER A 54 -2.56 2.48 10.07
N PRO A 55 -2.92 1.20 9.88
CA PRO A 55 -2.19 0.33 8.97
C PRO A 55 -2.24 0.84 7.53
N ARG A 56 -1.33 0.34 6.69
CA ARG A 56 -1.27 0.64 5.25
C ARG A 56 -1.16 -0.62 4.41
N ILE A 57 -1.53 -0.53 3.13
CA ILE A 57 -1.30 -1.55 2.12
C ILE A 57 -0.10 -1.10 1.29
N GLU A 58 0.82 -2.01 0.96
CA GLU A 58 2.00 -1.73 0.14
C GLU A 58 2.30 -2.81 -0.91
#